data_AF-A0A953KSA1-F1
#
_entry.id   AF-A0A953KSA1-F1
#
_cell.length_a   1.000
_cell.length_b   1.000
_cell.length_c   1.000
_cell.angle_alpha   90.00
_cell.angle_beta   90.00
_cell.angle_gamma   90.00
#
_symmetry.space_group_name_H-M   'P 1'
#
loop_
_entity.id
_entity.type
_entity.pdbx_description
1 polymer ?
#
loop_
_entity_poly.entity_id
_entity_poly.type
_entity_poly.pdbx_seq_one_letter_code
_entity_poly.pdbx_strand_id
1 'polypeptide(L)'
;MPLNITVESLDREHLGAARWGGTPTDGDTPTVALNIRMVNVDAPEVHYPGNRKPSRQDAALAGLLANRPEVFTPQLRDYLSPKLEGNAGTRQMEWGKKSRDAYDALAKELLQFDPEKERYRAKVHITIGSEPFDRFQRLLAYVAPMENIAAKRKTFNLMLAEQGWVVNYLIYPNLPKRDDIIKLQKAVAKARKKELGMWADPLLLAGYEFRNLVDTASKKSNGPKRHCADISTGRLHLPEDYFTILPENRLFIDKRDLKKAQTTLGLKWA
;
A
#
# COMPACT_ATOMS: atom_id res chain seq x y z
N MET A 1 51.86 -1.65 -16.48
CA MET A 1 51.63 -1.86 -15.03
C MET A 1 50.24 -2.47 -14.88
N PRO A 2 50.07 -3.63 -14.21
CA PRO A 2 48.75 -4.18 -13.97
C PRO A 2 48.00 -3.32 -12.94
N LEU A 3 46.72 -3.06 -13.21
CA LEU A 3 45.82 -2.33 -12.32
C LEU A 3 45.57 -3.18 -11.07
N ASN A 4 46.11 -2.75 -9.92
CA ASN A 4 45.73 -3.28 -8.61
C ASN A 4 44.34 -2.74 -8.26
N ILE A 5 43.30 -3.44 -8.68
CA ILE A 5 41.93 -3.16 -8.24
C ILE A 5 41.65 -4.01 -7.01
N THR A 6 41.66 -3.38 -5.85
CA THR A 6 41.11 -3.96 -4.63
C THR A 6 39.60 -3.89 -4.74
N VAL A 7 38.96 -4.99 -5.17
CA VAL A 7 37.49 -5.09 -5.18
C VAL A 7 37.09 -5.58 -3.80
N GLU A 8 36.50 -4.72 -2.97
CA GLU A 8 35.71 -5.19 -1.82
C GLU A 8 34.64 -6.13 -2.39
N SER A 9 34.56 -7.36 -1.87
CA SER A 9 33.60 -8.34 -2.34
C SER A 9 32.20 -7.80 -2.17
N LEU A 10 31.60 -7.31 -3.25
CA LEU A 10 30.19 -7.01 -3.32
C LEU A 10 29.46 -8.35 -3.35
N ASP A 11 29.07 -8.84 -2.17
CA ASP A 11 28.15 -9.96 -2.07
C ASP A 11 26.93 -9.65 -2.94
N ARG A 12 26.65 -10.52 -3.90
CA ARG A 12 25.50 -10.34 -4.80
C ARG A 12 24.24 -10.68 -4.03
N GLU A 13 23.37 -9.70 -3.86
CA GLU A 13 22.07 -9.90 -3.23
C GLU A 13 20.97 -10.22 -4.24
N HIS A 14 20.14 -11.22 -3.94
CA HIS A 14 18.94 -11.52 -4.72
C HIS A 14 17.78 -10.62 -4.28
N LEU A 15 17.51 -9.56 -5.05
CA LEU A 15 16.53 -8.53 -4.67
C LEU A 15 15.10 -8.84 -5.14
N GLY A 16 14.91 -9.59 -6.22
CA GLY A 16 13.57 -9.85 -6.79
C GLY A 16 13.52 -10.98 -7.81
N ALA A 17 12.31 -11.26 -8.32
CA ALA A 17 12.06 -12.27 -9.34
C ALA A 17 11.18 -11.70 -10.45
N ALA A 18 11.60 -11.91 -11.70
CA ALA A 18 10.90 -11.46 -12.89
C ALA A 18 10.60 -12.65 -13.81
N ARG A 19 9.57 -12.51 -14.64
CA ARG A 19 9.39 -13.41 -15.79
C ARG A 19 10.24 -12.90 -16.94
N TRP A 20 10.89 -13.82 -17.65
CA TRP A 20 11.58 -13.47 -18.89
C TRP A 20 10.58 -12.90 -19.91
N GLY A 21 10.92 -11.77 -20.52
CA GLY A 21 10.05 -11.03 -21.43
C GLY A 21 10.60 -11.04 -22.85
N GLY A 22 9.94 -11.77 -23.74
CA GLY A 22 10.18 -11.70 -25.18
C GLY A 22 11.62 -12.01 -25.64
N THR A 23 11.91 -11.62 -26.87
CA THR A 23 13.24 -11.73 -27.50
C THR A 23 14.04 -10.47 -27.20
N PRO A 24 15.27 -10.58 -26.67
CA PRO A 24 16.12 -9.41 -26.43
C PRO A 24 16.49 -8.73 -27.75
N THR A 25 16.69 -7.41 -27.70
CA THR A 25 17.10 -6.65 -28.90
C THR A 25 18.60 -6.81 -29.16
N ASP A 26 19.40 -6.93 -28.10
CA ASP A 26 20.86 -7.11 -28.13
C ASP A 26 21.32 -8.08 -27.02
N GLY A 27 22.64 -8.25 -26.86
CA GLY A 27 23.22 -9.24 -25.95
C GLY A 27 23.27 -8.82 -24.48
N ASP A 28 23.05 -7.54 -24.17
CA ASP A 28 23.21 -6.96 -22.84
C ASP A 28 21.93 -6.32 -22.27
N THR A 29 20.84 -6.27 -23.05
CA THR A 29 19.55 -5.69 -22.63
C THR A 29 18.41 -6.72 -22.72
N PRO A 30 18.29 -7.64 -21.73
CA PRO A 30 17.14 -8.52 -21.65
C PRO A 30 15.87 -7.72 -21.29
N THR A 31 14.73 -8.16 -21.84
CA THR A 31 13.41 -7.66 -21.41
C THR A 31 12.81 -8.60 -20.37
N VAL A 32 12.21 -8.04 -19.33
CA VAL A 32 11.59 -8.82 -18.24
C VAL A 32 10.25 -8.21 -17.82
N ALA A 33 9.35 -9.05 -17.30
CA ALA A 33 8.06 -8.63 -16.74
C ALA A 33 8.03 -8.82 -15.22
N LEU A 34 7.70 -7.74 -14.51
CA LEU A 34 7.69 -7.65 -13.05
C LEU A 34 6.34 -7.16 -12.54
N ASN A 35 5.93 -7.69 -11.38
CA ASN A 35 4.79 -7.15 -10.65
C ASN A 35 5.23 -5.93 -9.84
N ILE A 36 4.49 -4.83 -9.97
CA ILE A 36 4.71 -3.60 -9.21
C ILE A 36 3.67 -3.49 -8.10
N ARG A 37 4.12 -3.27 -6.87
CA ARG A 37 3.27 -2.80 -5.77
C ARG A 37 3.44 -1.28 -5.68
N MET A 38 2.36 -0.56 -5.98
CA MET A 38 2.31 0.89 -5.81
C MET A 38 2.56 1.25 -4.35
N VAL A 39 3.66 1.96 -4.08
CA VAL A 39 4.07 2.30 -2.71
C VAL A 39 3.20 3.39 -2.09
N ASN A 40 3.16 3.39 -0.76
CA ASN A 40 2.55 4.44 0.07
C ASN A 40 1.04 4.64 -0.09
N VAL A 41 0.38 3.73 -0.82
CA VAL A 41 -1.08 3.61 -0.91
C VAL A 41 -1.49 2.16 -0.68
N ASP A 42 -2.73 1.96 -0.25
CA ASP A 42 -3.30 0.62 -0.06
C ASP A 42 -4.75 0.61 -0.54
N ALA A 43 -5.09 -0.39 -1.35
CA ALA A 43 -6.43 -0.59 -1.88
C ALA A 43 -7.16 -1.68 -1.07
N PRO A 44 -8.50 -1.71 -1.09
CA PRO A 44 -9.24 -2.87 -0.59
C PRO A 44 -8.87 -4.16 -1.35
N GLU A 45 -9.01 -5.28 -0.67
CA GLU A 45 -8.46 -6.55 -1.16
C GLU A 45 -9.42 -7.27 -2.11
N VAL A 46 -8.90 -7.76 -3.24
CA VAL A 46 -9.61 -8.72 -4.11
C VAL A 46 -9.32 -10.18 -3.73
N HIS A 47 -8.17 -10.42 -3.12
CA HIS A 47 -7.72 -11.74 -2.67
C HIS A 47 -6.93 -11.61 -1.38
N TYR A 48 -7.36 -12.29 -0.32
CA TYR A 48 -6.57 -12.50 0.90
C TYR A 48 -7.23 -13.57 1.80
N PRO A 49 -6.45 -14.44 2.48
CA PRO A 49 -5.00 -14.58 2.41
C PRO A 49 -4.56 -15.34 1.14
N GLY A 50 -3.44 -14.92 0.55
CA GLY A 50 -2.97 -15.44 -0.74
C GLY A 50 -4.03 -15.20 -1.83
N ASN A 51 -4.35 -16.24 -2.60
CA ASN A 51 -5.34 -16.17 -3.70
C ASN A 51 -6.78 -16.45 -3.25
N ARG A 52 -7.06 -16.51 -1.94
CA ARG A 52 -8.41 -16.81 -1.43
C ARG A 52 -9.32 -15.58 -1.54
N LYS A 53 -10.61 -15.80 -1.81
CA LYS A 53 -11.62 -14.73 -1.83
C LYS A 53 -11.84 -14.16 -0.41
N PRO A 54 -11.85 -12.83 -0.22
CA PRO A 54 -12.11 -12.19 1.07
C PRO A 54 -13.45 -12.60 1.71
N SER A 55 -14.50 -12.84 0.91
CA SER A 55 -15.80 -13.31 1.40
C SER A 55 -15.75 -14.64 2.17
N ARG A 56 -14.72 -15.46 1.96
CA ARG A 56 -14.51 -16.68 2.78
C ARG A 56 -14.12 -16.38 4.22
N GLN A 57 -13.86 -15.12 4.57
CA GLN A 57 -13.51 -14.69 5.91
C GLN A 57 -14.69 -14.12 6.70
N ASP A 58 -15.88 -13.98 6.09
CA ASP A 58 -17.04 -13.34 6.72
C ASP A 58 -17.38 -13.94 8.09
N ALA A 59 -17.56 -15.26 8.17
CA ALA A 59 -17.86 -15.95 9.42
C ALA A 59 -16.77 -15.78 10.48
N ALA A 60 -15.49 -15.82 10.07
CA ALA A 60 -14.36 -15.70 10.99
C ALA A 60 -14.23 -14.27 11.54
N LEU A 61 -14.53 -13.26 10.72
CA LEU A 61 -14.48 -11.85 11.09
C LEU A 61 -15.66 -11.44 11.97
N ALA A 62 -16.87 -11.94 11.69
CA ALA A 62 -18.07 -11.64 12.48
C ALA A 62 -17.90 -12.07 13.96
N GLY A 63 -17.25 -13.22 14.21
CA GLY A 63 -16.98 -13.71 15.56
C GLY A 63 -15.69 -13.21 16.20
N LEU A 64 -14.86 -12.42 15.48
CA LEU A 64 -13.47 -12.17 15.86
C LEU A 64 -13.34 -11.51 17.24
N LEU A 65 -14.11 -10.45 17.50
CA LEU A 65 -14.01 -9.67 18.74
C LEU A 65 -14.43 -10.48 19.98
N ALA A 66 -15.36 -11.42 19.81
CA ALA A 66 -15.82 -12.33 20.86
C ALA A 66 -14.87 -13.51 21.07
N ASN A 67 -14.29 -14.03 19.99
CA ASN A 67 -13.41 -15.21 20.02
C ASN A 67 -11.97 -14.89 20.46
N ARG A 68 -11.53 -13.63 20.32
CA ARG A 68 -10.17 -13.16 20.64
C ARG A 68 -10.21 -11.87 21.48
N PRO A 69 -10.96 -11.80 22.60
CA PRO A 69 -11.15 -10.57 23.35
C PRO A 69 -9.85 -10.01 23.94
N GLU A 70 -8.85 -10.86 24.16
CA GLU A 70 -7.54 -10.52 24.70
C GLU A 70 -6.65 -9.72 23.74
N VAL A 71 -6.97 -9.71 22.44
CA VAL A 71 -6.17 -9.03 21.41
C VAL A 71 -6.55 -7.55 21.27
N PHE A 72 -7.78 -7.19 21.63
CA PHE A 72 -8.34 -5.87 21.33
C PHE A 72 -8.56 -5.07 22.61
N THR A 73 -7.95 -3.89 22.68
CA THR A 73 -8.32 -2.89 23.70
C THR A 73 -9.80 -2.52 23.55
N PRO A 74 -10.46 -2.03 24.62
CA PRO A 74 -11.86 -1.62 24.55
C PRO A 74 -12.13 -0.62 23.41
N GLN A 75 -11.26 0.38 23.26
CA GLN A 75 -11.43 1.43 22.25
C GLN A 75 -11.24 0.91 20.82
N LEU A 76 -10.27 0.01 20.61
CA LEU A 76 -10.08 -0.63 19.30
C LEU A 76 -11.26 -1.55 18.97
N ARG A 77 -11.83 -2.23 19.97
CA ARG A 77 -13.03 -3.05 19.80
C ARG A 77 -14.22 -2.19 19.37
N ASP A 78 -14.45 -1.07 20.02
CA ASP A 78 -15.53 -0.14 19.69
C ASP A 78 -15.39 0.41 18.26
N TYR A 79 -14.16 0.76 17.86
CA TYR A 79 -13.87 1.19 16.49
C TYR A 79 -14.13 0.10 15.44
N LEU A 80 -13.77 -1.15 15.74
CA LEU A 80 -13.87 -2.27 14.80
C LEU A 80 -15.25 -2.92 14.74
N SER A 81 -16.03 -2.88 15.82
CA SER A 81 -17.34 -3.56 15.92
C SER A 81 -18.25 -3.27 14.73
N PRO A 82 -18.58 -2.00 14.40
CA PRO A 82 -19.49 -1.72 13.28
C PRO A 82 -18.91 -2.15 11.93
N LYS A 83 -17.58 -2.17 11.78
CA LYS A 83 -16.89 -2.57 10.53
C LYS A 83 -16.89 -4.09 10.34
N LEU A 84 -16.96 -4.86 11.42
CA LEU A 84 -16.97 -6.31 11.40
C LEU A 84 -18.39 -6.91 11.33
N GLU A 85 -19.42 -6.10 11.57
CA GLU A 85 -20.82 -6.52 11.41
C GLU A 85 -21.17 -6.89 9.97
N GLY A 86 -22.00 -7.93 9.85
CA GLY A 86 -22.44 -8.50 8.59
C GLY A 86 -21.31 -9.23 7.84
N ASN A 87 -21.17 -8.94 6.55
CA ASN A 87 -20.26 -9.64 5.65
C ASN A 87 -19.03 -8.77 5.31
N ALA A 88 -18.19 -8.48 6.32
CA ALA A 88 -17.04 -7.58 6.18
C ALA A 88 -16.04 -8.01 5.09
N GLY A 89 -15.81 -9.30 4.91
CA GLY A 89 -15.00 -9.86 3.82
C GLY A 89 -15.67 -9.76 2.45
N THR A 90 -16.99 -9.94 2.35
CA THR A 90 -17.71 -9.66 1.09
C THR A 90 -17.63 -8.18 0.74
N ARG A 91 -17.88 -7.28 1.70
CA ARG A 91 -17.71 -5.82 1.54
C ARG A 91 -16.32 -5.46 1.04
N GLN A 92 -15.28 -6.07 1.64
CA GLN A 92 -13.89 -5.89 1.22
C GLN A 92 -13.68 -6.27 -0.24
N MET A 93 -14.16 -7.45 -0.64
CA MET A 93 -14.01 -7.96 -2.01
C MET A 93 -14.69 -7.06 -3.03
N GLU A 94 -15.89 -6.56 -2.72
CA GLU A 94 -16.67 -5.70 -3.62
C GLU A 94 -15.96 -4.37 -3.87
N TRP A 95 -15.51 -3.71 -2.80
CA TRP A 95 -14.73 -2.48 -2.92
C TRP A 95 -13.36 -2.71 -3.57
N GLY A 96 -12.73 -3.87 -3.35
CA GLY A 96 -11.48 -4.26 -4.01
C GLY A 96 -11.66 -4.38 -5.52
N LYS A 97 -12.77 -4.97 -5.97
CA LYS A 97 -13.11 -5.04 -7.40
C LYS A 97 -13.34 -3.64 -7.98
N LYS A 98 -14.13 -2.80 -7.31
CA LYS A 98 -14.39 -1.42 -7.75
C LYS A 98 -13.09 -0.60 -7.87
N SER A 99 -12.20 -0.69 -6.88
CA SER A 99 -10.90 -0.01 -6.90
C SER A 99 -10.01 -0.51 -8.04
N ARG A 100 -9.96 -1.83 -8.27
CA ARG A 100 -9.24 -2.43 -9.41
C ARG A 100 -9.81 -1.96 -10.75
N ASP A 101 -11.13 -1.96 -10.91
CA ASP A 101 -11.79 -1.58 -12.16
C ASP A 101 -11.59 -0.08 -12.44
N ALA A 102 -11.58 0.76 -11.41
CA ALA A 102 -11.22 2.17 -11.54
C ALA A 102 -9.76 2.38 -11.95
N TYR A 103 -8.83 1.60 -11.40
CA TYR A 103 -7.44 1.61 -11.84
C TYR A 103 -7.28 1.16 -13.29
N ASP A 104 -7.96 0.08 -13.69
CA ASP A 104 -7.94 -0.42 -15.07
C ASP A 104 -8.48 0.63 -16.07
N ALA A 105 -9.61 1.27 -15.74
CA ALA A 105 -10.17 2.35 -16.56
C ALA A 105 -9.19 3.53 -16.69
N LEU A 106 -8.61 3.97 -15.57
CA LEU A 106 -7.64 5.06 -15.54
C LEU A 106 -6.37 4.72 -16.33
N ALA A 107 -5.87 3.49 -16.22
CA ALA A 107 -4.70 3.02 -16.97
C ALA A 107 -5.00 2.95 -18.47
N LYS A 108 -6.17 2.43 -18.86
CA LYS A 108 -6.60 2.37 -20.27
C LYS A 108 -6.67 3.75 -20.91
N GLU A 109 -7.25 4.71 -20.20
CA GLU A 109 -7.34 6.10 -20.65
C GLU A 109 -5.95 6.72 -20.79
N LEU A 110 -5.17 6.76 -19.70
CA LEU A 110 -3.92 7.52 -19.66
C LEU A 110 -2.77 6.86 -20.43
N LEU A 111 -2.81 5.54 -20.59
CA LEU A 111 -1.80 4.79 -21.34
C LEU A 111 -2.23 4.48 -22.78
N GLN A 112 -3.36 5.05 -23.22
CA GLN A 112 -3.87 4.95 -24.58
C GLN A 112 -3.97 3.49 -25.03
N PHE A 113 -4.76 2.70 -24.29
CA PHE A 113 -5.00 1.31 -24.61
C PHE A 113 -5.67 1.16 -25.98
N ASP A 114 -5.09 0.31 -26.81
CA ASP A 114 -5.56 -0.04 -28.15
C ASP A 114 -6.33 -1.37 -28.06
N PRO A 115 -7.67 -1.35 -28.14
CA PRO A 115 -8.48 -2.56 -28.00
C PRO A 115 -8.35 -3.52 -29.19
N GLU A 116 -8.03 -3.01 -30.39
CA GLU A 116 -7.84 -3.87 -31.57
C GLU A 116 -6.55 -4.67 -31.50
N LYS A 117 -5.51 -4.09 -30.90
CA LYS A 117 -4.18 -4.71 -30.75
C LYS A 117 -3.90 -5.25 -29.34
N GLU A 118 -4.88 -5.15 -28.45
CA GLU A 118 -4.80 -5.53 -27.03
C GLU A 118 -3.52 -5.03 -26.33
N ARG A 119 -3.15 -3.76 -26.56
CA ARG A 119 -1.87 -3.22 -26.06
C ARG A 119 -1.94 -1.75 -25.64
N TYR A 120 -1.10 -1.38 -24.68
CA TYR A 120 -0.89 0.03 -24.30
C TYR A 120 0.09 0.72 -25.26
N ARG A 121 -0.20 1.95 -25.67
CA ARG A 121 0.66 2.73 -26.58
C ARG A 121 1.62 3.66 -25.83
N ALA A 122 1.22 4.19 -24.68
CA ALA A 122 2.07 5.08 -23.90
C ALA A 122 3.01 4.31 -22.96
N LYS A 123 4.18 4.89 -22.70
CA LYS A 123 5.14 4.39 -21.71
C LYS A 123 4.78 4.91 -20.31
N VAL A 124 5.43 4.33 -19.30
CA VAL A 124 5.33 4.76 -17.91
C VAL A 124 6.68 5.23 -17.37
N HIS A 125 6.67 6.19 -16.45
CA HIS A 125 7.77 6.43 -15.52
C HIS A 125 7.59 5.57 -14.28
N ILE A 126 8.68 4.95 -13.85
CA ILE A 126 8.78 4.19 -12.60
C ILE A 126 9.77 4.90 -11.69
N THR A 127 9.40 5.13 -10.43
CA THR A 127 10.26 5.75 -9.43
C THR A 127 10.28 4.90 -8.17
N ILE A 128 11.47 4.51 -7.71
CA ILE A 128 11.69 3.63 -6.57
C ILE A 128 12.18 4.40 -5.34
N GLY A 129 11.95 3.83 -4.15
CA GLY A 129 12.51 4.31 -2.89
C GLY A 129 13.83 3.63 -2.53
N SER A 130 14.24 3.73 -1.27
CA SER A 130 15.46 3.11 -0.75
C SER A 130 15.39 1.59 -0.71
N GLU A 131 14.22 1.01 -0.46
CA GLU A 131 13.98 -0.43 -0.52
C GLU A 131 13.18 -0.74 -1.80
N PRO A 132 13.83 -1.17 -2.90
CA PRO A 132 13.16 -1.33 -4.19
C PRO A 132 12.25 -2.56 -4.29
N PHE A 133 12.41 -3.57 -3.42
CA PHE A 133 11.60 -4.79 -3.46
C PHE A 133 11.03 -5.14 -2.10
N ASP A 134 9.84 -5.73 -2.08
CA ASP A 134 9.27 -6.32 -0.86
C ASP A 134 9.68 -7.80 -0.69
N ARG A 135 9.37 -8.38 0.47
CA ARG A 135 9.60 -9.81 0.76
C ARG A 135 8.88 -10.77 -0.20
N PHE A 136 7.92 -10.28 -0.98
CA PHE A 136 7.19 -11.04 -1.99
C PHE A 136 7.78 -10.80 -3.39
N GLN A 137 8.98 -10.21 -3.45
CA GLN A 137 9.77 -9.96 -4.66
C GLN A 137 9.06 -9.06 -5.68
N ARG A 138 8.13 -8.22 -5.22
CA ARG A 138 7.48 -7.20 -6.06
C ARG A 138 8.28 -5.91 -6.03
N LEU A 139 8.37 -5.24 -7.18
CA LEU A 139 8.96 -3.91 -7.27
C LEU A 139 8.08 -2.90 -6.52
N LEU A 140 8.67 -2.19 -5.58
CA LEU A 140 8.07 -1.10 -4.82
C LEU A 140 8.31 0.21 -5.56
N ALA A 141 7.28 0.73 -6.23
CA ALA A 141 7.43 1.93 -7.03
C ALA A 141 6.19 2.84 -7.07
N TYR A 142 6.45 4.11 -7.37
CA TYR A 142 5.48 5.02 -7.95
C TYR A 142 5.43 4.79 -9.45
N VAL A 143 4.22 4.75 -10.00
CA VAL A 143 4.01 4.59 -11.45
C VAL A 143 3.25 5.80 -11.97
N ALA A 144 3.71 6.39 -13.06
CA ALA A 144 3.04 7.50 -13.73
C ALA A 144 3.08 7.27 -15.25
N PRO A 145 2.09 7.78 -16.01
CA PRO A 145 2.25 7.93 -17.46
C PRO A 145 3.53 8.71 -17.79
N MET A 146 4.14 8.42 -18.93
CA MET A 146 5.32 9.17 -19.39
C MET A 146 4.98 10.64 -19.58
N GLU A 147 5.73 11.52 -18.93
CA GLU A 147 5.52 12.96 -18.92
C GLU A 147 6.88 13.64 -18.79
N ASN A 148 7.23 14.39 -19.83
CA ASN A 148 8.53 15.05 -19.97
C ASN A 148 8.65 16.26 -19.04
N ILE A 149 7.52 16.88 -18.65
CA ILE A 149 7.50 17.99 -17.71
C ILE A 149 7.30 17.42 -16.30
N ALA A 150 8.38 17.32 -15.52
CA ALA A 150 8.35 16.74 -14.18
C ALA A 150 7.26 17.33 -13.25
N ALA A 151 6.95 18.63 -13.39
CA ALA A 151 5.90 19.29 -12.61
C ALA A 151 4.47 18.85 -12.96
N LYS A 152 4.23 18.35 -14.19
CA LYS A 152 2.94 17.81 -14.64
C LYS A 152 2.77 16.32 -14.33
N ARG A 153 3.88 15.63 -14.01
CA ARG A 153 3.85 14.19 -13.77
C ARG A 153 2.99 13.86 -12.57
N LYS A 154 1.97 13.04 -12.80
CA LYS A 154 1.03 12.59 -11.77
C LYS A 154 1.03 11.08 -11.71
N THR A 155 1.26 10.53 -10.53
CA THR A 155 1.32 9.08 -10.31
C THR A 155 -0.08 8.49 -10.24
N PHE A 156 -0.23 7.25 -10.67
CA PHE A 156 -1.46 6.48 -10.45
C PHE A 156 -1.79 6.39 -8.95
N ASN A 157 -0.77 6.30 -8.09
CA ASN A 157 -0.93 6.35 -6.63
C ASN A 157 -1.73 7.60 -6.19
N LEU A 158 -1.32 8.78 -6.66
CA LEU A 158 -1.97 10.04 -6.30
C LEU A 158 -3.36 10.17 -6.96
N MET A 159 -3.50 9.78 -8.22
CA MET A 159 -4.79 9.85 -8.93
C MET A 159 -5.85 8.96 -8.30
N LEU A 160 -5.49 7.73 -7.93
CA LEU A 160 -6.40 6.83 -7.20
C LEU A 160 -6.78 7.38 -5.83
N ALA A 161 -5.84 8.03 -5.12
CA ALA A 161 -6.12 8.64 -3.83
C ALA A 161 -7.11 9.81 -3.95
N GLU A 162 -6.96 10.65 -4.97
CA GLU A 162 -7.88 11.76 -5.25
C GLU A 162 -9.29 11.30 -5.61
N GLN A 163 -9.40 10.17 -6.31
CA GLN A 163 -10.68 9.55 -6.66
C GLN A 163 -11.28 8.71 -5.51
N GLY A 164 -10.54 8.55 -4.39
CA GLY A 164 -11.01 7.81 -3.22
C GLY A 164 -10.95 6.29 -3.37
N TRP A 165 -10.07 5.74 -4.20
CA TRP A 165 -9.96 4.29 -4.42
C TRP A 165 -8.91 3.60 -3.56
N VAL A 166 -8.08 4.38 -2.86
CA VAL A 166 -7.01 3.92 -1.98
C VAL A 166 -6.93 4.80 -0.73
N VAL A 167 -6.31 4.25 0.32
CA VAL A 167 -5.96 4.99 1.54
C VAL A 167 -4.49 5.40 1.51
N ASN A 168 -4.13 6.40 2.32
CA ASN A 168 -2.73 6.66 2.65
C ASN A 168 -2.17 5.47 3.42
N TYR A 169 -1.03 4.95 2.95
CA TYR A 169 -0.33 3.83 3.60
C TYR A 169 1.18 4.04 3.56
N LEU A 170 1.63 5.21 4.02
CA LEU A 170 3.04 5.53 4.20
C LEU A 170 3.70 4.55 5.17
N ILE A 171 4.80 3.92 4.75
CA ILE A 171 5.61 3.03 5.59
C ILE A 171 7.07 3.47 5.55
N TYR A 172 7.63 3.77 6.72
CA TYR A 172 9.07 4.05 6.86
C TYR A 172 9.90 2.76 6.66
N PRO A 173 11.06 2.81 5.96
CA PRO A 173 11.80 3.98 5.49
C PRO A 173 11.43 4.49 4.09
N ASN A 174 10.57 3.80 3.35
CA ASN A 174 10.23 4.10 1.95
C ASN A 174 9.27 5.31 1.80
N LEU A 175 9.65 6.46 2.33
CA LEU A 175 8.85 7.68 2.29
C LEU A 175 9.17 8.51 1.04
N PRO A 176 8.17 9.16 0.41
CA PRO A 176 8.45 10.15 -0.61
C PRO A 176 8.95 11.45 0.03
N LYS A 177 9.39 12.38 -0.83
CA LYS A 177 9.68 13.75 -0.39
C LYS A 177 8.44 14.41 0.24
N ARG A 178 8.69 15.37 1.12
CA ARG A 178 7.67 16.08 1.91
C ARG A 178 6.51 16.62 1.06
N ASP A 179 6.80 17.22 -0.09
CA ASP A 179 5.75 17.80 -0.95
C ASP A 179 4.76 16.74 -1.46
N ASP A 180 5.24 15.54 -1.75
CA ASP A 180 4.39 14.46 -2.25
C ASP A 180 3.60 13.80 -1.11
N ILE A 181 4.15 13.76 0.11
CA ILE A 181 3.38 13.44 1.32
C ILE A 181 2.20 14.41 1.44
N ILE A 182 2.45 15.72 1.39
CA ILE A 182 1.41 16.75 1.52
C ILE A 182 0.33 16.61 0.43
N LYS A 183 0.72 16.32 -0.82
CA LYS A 183 -0.23 16.06 -1.91
C LYS A 183 -1.11 14.85 -1.61
N LEU A 184 -0.52 13.75 -1.15
CA LEU A 184 -1.24 12.54 -0.80
C LEU A 184 -2.21 12.78 0.37
N GLN A 185 -1.76 13.45 1.44
CA GLN A 185 -2.62 13.82 2.58
C GLN A 185 -3.83 14.62 2.12
N LYS A 186 -3.62 15.66 1.31
CA LYS A 186 -4.68 16.51 0.77
C LYS A 186 -5.65 15.72 -0.11
N ALA A 187 -5.14 14.83 -0.96
CA ALA A 187 -5.95 13.98 -1.83
C ALA A 187 -6.86 13.06 -1.00
N VAL A 188 -6.30 12.33 -0.04
CA VAL A 188 -7.05 11.41 0.83
C VAL A 188 -8.05 12.16 1.70
N ALA A 189 -7.65 13.27 2.32
CA ALA A 189 -8.55 14.08 3.14
C ALA A 189 -9.73 14.63 2.32
N LYS A 190 -9.48 15.08 1.08
CA LYS A 190 -10.52 15.58 0.18
C LYS A 190 -11.46 14.45 -0.25
N ALA A 191 -10.93 13.30 -0.65
CA ALA A 191 -11.73 12.16 -1.06
C ALA A 191 -12.60 11.63 0.08
N ARG A 192 -12.04 11.53 1.28
CA ARG A 192 -12.76 11.12 2.50
C ARG A 192 -13.88 12.08 2.86
N LYS A 193 -13.60 13.40 2.94
CA LYS A 193 -14.61 14.42 3.27
C LYS A 193 -15.74 14.53 2.24
N LYS A 194 -15.47 14.14 0.99
CA LYS A 194 -16.44 14.12 -0.10
C LYS A 194 -17.05 12.74 -0.36
N GLU A 195 -16.73 11.75 0.47
CA GLU A 195 -17.25 10.39 0.35
C GLU A 195 -17.02 9.78 -1.04
N LEU A 196 -15.86 10.05 -1.65
CA LEU A 196 -15.53 9.55 -2.99
C LEU A 196 -15.07 8.09 -2.93
N GLY A 197 -15.46 7.32 -3.94
CA GLY A 197 -15.00 5.94 -4.10
C GLY A 197 -15.29 5.09 -2.86
N MET A 198 -14.26 4.45 -2.33
CA MET A 198 -14.35 3.58 -1.15
C MET A 198 -14.76 4.32 0.13
N TRP A 199 -14.60 5.65 0.17
CA TRP A 199 -14.96 6.48 1.33
C TRP A 199 -16.46 6.68 1.50
N ALA A 200 -17.27 6.32 0.50
CA ALA A 200 -18.74 6.31 0.62
C ALA A 200 -19.25 5.25 1.60
N ASP A 201 -18.43 4.26 1.95
CA ASP A 201 -18.79 3.19 2.87
C ASP A 201 -18.06 3.38 4.22
N PRO A 202 -18.75 3.87 5.28
CA PRO A 202 -18.13 4.07 6.57
C PRO A 202 -17.74 2.75 7.27
N LEU A 203 -18.34 1.62 6.86
CA LEU A 203 -18.11 0.29 7.43
C LEU A 203 -16.96 -0.45 6.75
N LEU A 204 -16.37 0.12 5.71
CA LEU A 204 -15.24 -0.50 5.02
C LEU A 204 -13.99 -0.49 5.92
N LEU A 205 -13.31 -1.63 5.92
CA LEU A 205 -11.97 -1.78 6.46
C LEU A 205 -10.95 -1.32 5.41
N ALA A 206 -9.94 -0.55 5.81
CA ALA A 206 -8.78 -0.35 4.96
C ALA A 206 -8.10 -1.70 4.65
N GLY A 207 -7.41 -1.82 3.51
CA GLY A 207 -6.76 -3.07 3.09
C GLY A 207 -5.85 -3.68 4.16
N TYR A 208 -5.07 -2.85 4.84
CA TYR A 208 -4.20 -3.29 5.93
C TYR A 208 -4.97 -3.69 7.20
N GLU A 209 -6.11 -3.05 7.51
CA GLU A 209 -6.97 -3.44 8.64
C GLU A 209 -7.54 -4.83 8.37
N PHE A 210 -8.13 -5.03 7.19
CA PHE A 210 -8.68 -6.32 6.77
C PHE A 210 -7.65 -7.44 6.88
N ARG A 211 -6.44 -7.24 6.32
CA ARG A 211 -5.36 -8.23 6.39
C ARG A 211 -4.97 -8.58 7.81
N ASN A 212 -4.79 -7.58 8.68
CA ASN A 212 -4.43 -7.80 10.08
C ASN A 212 -5.52 -8.57 10.84
N LEU A 213 -6.80 -8.29 10.56
CA LEU A 213 -7.93 -8.95 11.24
C LEU A 213 -8.07 -10.41 10.77
N VAL A 214 -7.89 -10.68 9.48
CA VAL A 214 -7.87 -12.05 8.94
C VAL A 214 -6.69 -12.85 9.50
N ASP A 215 -5.50 -12.26 9.58
CA ASP A 215 -4.34 -12.90 10.21
C ASP A 215 -4.56 -13.15 11.71
N THR A 216 -5.28 -12.26 12.39
CA THR A 216 -5.63 -12.42 13.80
C THR A 216 -6.67 -13.51 14.03
N ALA A 217 -7.71 -13.56 13.19
CA ALA A 217 -8.69 -14.64 13.20
C ALA A 217 -8.05 -16.02 12.96
N SER A 218 -7.03 -16.07 12.09
CA SER A 218 -6.26 -17.29 11.80
C SER A 218 -5.07 -17.54 12.74
N LYS A 219 -4.92 -16.76 13.82
CA LYS A 219 -3.84 -16.87 14.82
C LYS A 219 -2.41 -16.72 14.25
N LYS A 220 -2.26 -16.12 13.07
CA LYS A 220 -0.96 -15.74 12.48
C LYS A 220 -0.40 -14.44 13.07
N SER A 221 -1.27 -13.67 13.71
CA SER A 221 -0.94 -12.44 14.43
C SER A 221 -1.82 -12.27 15.66
N ASN A 222 -1.38 -11.41 16.57
CA ASN A 222 -2.17 -10.93 17.70
C ASN A 222 -2.45 -9.43 17.52
N GLY A 223 -3.18 -9.07 16.47
CA GLY A 223 -3.55 -7.69 16.18
C GLY A 223 -2.55 -6.90 15.32
N PRO A 224 -2.75 -5.56 15.23
CA PRO A 224 -1.85 -4.65 14.51
C PRO A 224 -0.41 -4.73 15.04
N LYS A 225 0.57 -4.68 14.12
CA LYS A 225 2.00 -4.86 14.47
C LYS A 225 2.85 -3.59 14.32
N ARG A 226 2.38 -2.63 13.52
CA ARG A 226 3.13 -1.41 13.19
C ARG A 226 2.69 -0.29 14.10
N HIS A 227 3.66 0.42 14.66
CA HIS A 227 3.39 1.69 15.33
C HIS A 227 2.87 2.68 14.29
N CYS A 228 2.06 3.63 14.73
CA CYS A 228 1.50 4.65 13.85
C CYS A 228 1.89 6.02 14.37
N ALA A 229 2.58 6.79 13.54
CA ALA A 229 2.83 8.20 13.81
C ALA A 229 1.77 9.06 13.12
N ASP A 230 1.30 10.08 13.82
CA ASP A 230 0.54 11.17 13.24
C ASP A 230 1.52 12.21 12.68
N ILE A 231 1.63 12.25 11.36
CA ILE A 231 2.56 13.17 10.68
C ILE A 231 2.18 14.65 10.81
N SER A 232 0.96 14.96 11.25
CA SER A 232 0.52 16.34 11.50
C SER A 232 0.99 16.88 12.85
N THR A 233 1.19 15.99 13.83
CA THR A 233 1.59 16.36 15.20
C THR A 233 2.98 15.85 15.59
N GLY A 234 3.54 14.90 14.85
CA GLY A 234 4.80 14.23 15.19
C GLY A 234 4.67 13.24 16.35
N ARG A 235 3.45 12.89 16.76
CA ARG A 235 3.19 11.95 17.85
C ARG A 235 3.19 10.52 17.36
N LEU A 236 3.82 9.63 18.13
CA LEU A 236 3.95 8.21 17.87
C LEU A 236 3.01 7.45 18.82
N HIS A 237 2.20 6.58 18.24
CA HIS A 237 1.18 5.80 18.93
C HIS A 237 1.50 4.31 18.86
N LEU A 238 0.98 3.56 19.84
CA LEU A 238 1.06 2.11 19.84
C LEU A 238 0.30 1.51 18.64
N PRO A 239 0.64 0.28 18.22
CA PRO A 239 0.00 -0.34 17.07
C PRO A 239 -1.52 -0.40 17.13
N GLU A 240 -2.09 -0.60 18.31
CA GLU A 240 -3.53 -0.68 18.58
C GLU A 240 -4.23 0.68 18.48
N ASP A 241 -3.51 1.80 18.60
CA ASP A 241 -4.06 3.15 18.69
C ASP A 241 -4.13 3.88 17.34
N TYR A 242 -3.71 3.22 16.24
CA TYR A 242 -3.66 3.83 14.90
C TYR A 242 -4.99 4.46 14.45
N PHE A 243 -6.13 3.94 14.94
CA PHE A 243 -7.46 4.39 14.57
C PHE A 243 -7.78 5.79 15.12
N THR A 244 -7.07 6.23 16.17
CA THR A 244 -7.19 7.58 16.74
C THR A 244 -6.64 8.67 15.82
N ILE A 245 -5.82 8.28 14.84
CA ILE A 245 -5.22 9.17 13.84
C ILE A 245 -6.08 9.14 12.59
N LEU A 246 -6.36 10.30 11.99
CA LEU A 246 -7.09 10.38 10.72
C LEU A 246 -6.34 9.64 9.60
N PRO A 247 -7.03 8.91 8.70
CA PRO A 247 -6.38 8.09 7.67
C PRO A 247 -5.34 8.84 6.84
N GLU A 248 -5.61 10.09 6.45
CA GLU A 248 -4.67 10.92 5.70
C GLU A 248 -3.35 11.19 6.45
N ASN A 249 -3.33 11.13 7.79
CA ASN A 249 -2.17 11.52 8.60
C ASN A 249 -1.35 10.34 9.12
N ARG A 250 -1.74 9.10 8.79
CA ARG A 250 -1.08 7.90 9.29
C ARG A 250 0.27 7.68 8.61
N LEU A 251 1.31 7.45 9.40
CA LEU A 251 2.61 6.92 8.99
C LEU A 251 2.90 5.65 9.80
N PHE A 252 3.02 4.52 9.13
CA PHE A 252 3.30 3.25 9.77
C PHE A 252 4.79 2.96 9.87
N ILE A 253 5.20 2.40 11.00
CA ILE A 253 6.59 2.10 11.31
C ILE A 253 6.69 0.69 11.88
N ASP A 254 7.45 -0.18 11.20
CA ASP A 254 7.77 -1.51 11.70
C ASP A 254 8.68 -1.43 12.94
N LYS A 255 8.51 -2.36 13.89
CA LYS A 255 9.24 -2.34 15.18
C LYS A 255 10.76 -2.26 15.00
N ARG A 256 11.30 -2.93 13.97
CA ARG A 256 12.74 -2.94 13.64
C ARG A 256 13.27 -1.54 13.28
N ASP A 257 12.41 -0.68 12.73
CA ASP A 257 12.77 0.63 12.23
C ASP A 257 12.41 1.76 13.21
N LEU A 258 11.75 1.43 14.33
CA LEU A 258 11.15 2.40 15.25
C LEU A 258 12.14 3.43 15.80
N LYS A 259 13.26 2.97 16.36
CA LYS A 259 14.29 3.85 16.94
C LYS A 259 14.90 4.78 15.89
N LYS A 260 15.13 4.25 14.68
CA LYS A 260 15.67 5.02 13.56
C LYS A 260 14.65 6.06 13.11
N ALA A 261 13.39 5.67 12.93
CA ALA A 261 12.31 6.60 12.56
C ALA A 261 12.10 7.71 13.59
N GLN A 262 12.12 7.39 14.90
CA GLN A 262 12.02 8.39 15.96
C GLN A 262 13.11 9.45 15.86
N THR A 263 14.35 9.04 15.63
CA THR A 263 15.49 9.94 15.52
C THR A 263 15.42 10.76 14.22
N THR A 264 15.25 10.09 13.08
CA THR A 264 15.26 10.71 11.74
C THR A 264 14.09 11.68 11.53
N LEU A 265 12.91 11.34 12.06
CA LEU A 265 11.69 12.12 11.84
C LEU A 265 11.30 12.97 13.06
N GLY A 266 12.07 12.93 14.15
CA GLY A 266 11.82 13.72 15.36
C GLY A 266 10.52 13.34 16.09
N LEU A 267 10.12 12.06 16.07
CA LEU A 267 8.85 11.60 16.64
C LEU A 267 8.92 11.47 18.16
N LYS A 268 7.81 11.78 18.84
CA LYS A 268 7.66 11.66 20.29
C LYS A 268 6.48 10.76 20.63
N TRP A 269 6.57 9.95 21.69
CA TRP A 269 5.44 9.15 22.14
C TRP A 269 4.25 10.02 22.54
N ALA A 270 3.06 9.55 22.17
CA ALA A 270 1.80 10.17 22.55
C ALA A 270 1.47 9.94 24.02
#